data_AF-R5B654-F1
#
_entry.id   AF-R5B654-F1
#
_cell.length_a   1.000
_cell.length_b   1.000
_cell.length_c   1.000
_cell.angle_alpha   90.00
_cell.angle_beta   90.00
_cell.angle_gamma   90.00
#
_symmetry.space_group_name_H-M   'P 1'
#
loop_
_entity.id
_entity.type
_entity.pdbx_description
1 polymer ?
#
loop_
_entity_poly.entity_id
_entity_poly.type
_entity_poly.pdbx_seq_one_letter_code
_entity_poly.pdbx_strand_id
1 'polypeptide(L)' 'MAQNEDTNIVRRAGKDGLEYVKRLCTDADAADADTLMRMDDELIRRNISPGGSADLLAAALMLYFAENDL' A
#
# COMPACT_ATOMS: atom_id res chain seq x y z
N MET A 1 1.64 -3.57 -1.34
CA MET A 1 0.46 -2.99 -2.03
C MET A 1 0.27 -3.52 -3.44
N ALA A 2 1.29 -3.51 -4.31
CA ALA A 2 1.19 -3.96 -5.72
C ALA A 2 0.55 -5.34 -5.94
N GLN A 3 0.65 -6.25 -4.97
CA GLN A 3 0.15 -7.63 -5.07
C GLN A 3 -1.05 -7.93 -4.17
N ASN A 4 -1.46 -7.01 -3.29
CA ASN A 4 -2.51 -7.26 -2.32
C ASN A 4 -3.89 -6.86 -2.85
N GLU A 5 -4.90 -7.71 -2.66
CA GLU A 5 -6.31 -7.40 -2.95
C GLU A 5 -6.92 -6.59 -1.79
N ASP A 6 -6.45 -5.35 -1.62
CA ASP A 6 -6.79 -4.53 -0.46
C ASP A 6 -8.27 -4.10 -0.47
N THR A 7 -9.05 -4.69 0.44
CA THR A 7 -10.49 -4.45 0.53
C THR A 7 -10.84 -3.02 0.95
N ASN A 8 -9.94 -2.29 1.63
CA ASN A 8 -10.15 -0.88 1.93
C ASN A 8 -10.12 -0.02 0.66
N ILE A 9 -9.25 -0.37 -0.30
CA ILE A 9 -9.22 0.27 -1.62
C ILE A 9 -10.50 -0.05 -2.38
N VAL A 10 -10.90 -1.33 -2.44
CA VAL A 10 -12.13 -1.75 -3.14
C VAL A 10 -13.36 -1.03 -2.57
N ARG A 11 -13.43 -0.87 -1.25
CA ARG A 11 -14.52 -0.15 -0.59
C ARG A 11 -14.58 1.34 -0.97
N ARG A 12 -13.42 1.99 -1.15
CA ARG A 12 -13.34 3.45 -1.40
C ARG A 12 -13.37 3.81 -2.88
N ALA A 13 -12.75 2.99 -3.73
CA ALA A 13 -12.49 3.30 -5.13
C ALA A 13 -12.84 2.15 -6.10
N GLY A 14 -13.47 1.08 -5.60
CA GLY A 14 -13.87 -0.06 -6.43
C GLY A 14 -12.69 -0.90 -6.93
N LYS A 15 -13.00 -1.87 -7.79
CA LYS A 15 -11.99 -2.73 -8.42
C LYS A 15 -11.04 -1.96 -9.34
N ASP A 16 -11.56 -0.95 -10.04
CA ASP A 16 -10.74 -0.10 -10.91
C ASP A 16 -9.73 0.72 -10.10
N GLY A 17 -10.14 1.21 -8.93
CA GLY A 17 -9.24 1.85 -7.97
C GLY A 17 -8.15 0.91 -7.47
N LEU A 18 -8.49 -0.35 -7.18
CA LEU A 18 -7.52 -1.36 -6.78
C LEU A 18 -6.49 -1.62 -7.88
N GLU A 19 -6.93 -1.85 -9.12
CA GLU A 19 -6.05 -2.03 -10.28
C GLU A 19 -5.17 -0.80 -10.54
N TYR A 20 -5.72 0.39 -10.37
CA TYR A 20 -4.97 1.64 -10.45
C TYR A 20 -3.84 1.69 -9.41
N VAL A 21 -4.14 1.42 -8.14
CA VAL A 21 -3.12 1.43 -7.07
C VAL A 21 -2.07 0.34 -7.31
N LYS A 22 -2.46 -0.86 -7.73
CA LYS A 22 -1.52 -1.95 -7.99
C LYS A 22 -0.52 -1.59 -9.08
N ARG A 23 -0.98 -0.96 -10.18
CA ARG A 23 -0.11 -0.45 -11.24
C ARG A 23 0.77 0.71 -10.77
N LEU A 24 0.19 1.69 -10.07
CA LEU A 24 0.94 2.82 -9.51
C LEU A 24 2.10 2.35 -8.61
N CYS A 25 1.87 1.33 -7.77
CA CYS A 25 2.92 0.74 -6.95
C CYS A 25 3.92 -0.12 -7.72
N THR A 26 3.53 -0.69 -8.86
CA THR A 26 4.44 -1.49 -9.69
C THR A 26 5.42 -0.60 -10.45
N ASP A 27 4.96 0.58 -10.86
CA ASP A 27 5.77 1.55 -11.62
C ASP A 27 6.63 2.44 -10.70
N ALA A 28 6.35 2.47 -9.40
CA ALA A 28 7.10 3.25 -8.42
C ALA A 28 8.44 2.59 -8.07
N ASP A 29 9.54 3.34 -8.16
CA ASP A 29 10.83 2.93 -7.61
C ASP A 29 10.80 3.07 -6.08
N ALA A 30 10.79 1.92 -5.39
CA ALA A 30 10.75 1.88 -3.93
C ALA A 30 12.05 2.36 -3.25
N ALA A 31 13.15 2.51 -4.00
CA ALA A 31 14.39 3.08 -3.49
C ALA A 31 14.42 4.62 -3.59
N ASP A 32 13.52 5.22 -4.38
CA ASP A 32 13.43 6.67 -4.56
C ASP A 32 12.32 7.27 -3.70
N ALA A 33 12.73 8.03 -2.68
CA ALA A 33 11.82 8.70 -1.76
C ALA A 33 10.89 9.70 -2.46
N ASP A 34 11.36 10.43 -3.47
CA ASP A 34 10.54 11.42 -4.18
C ASP A 34 9.42 10.73 -4.97
N THR A 35 9.72 9.58 -5.60
CA THR A 35 8.72 8.76 -6.29
C THR A 35 7.68 8.22 -5.32
N LEU A 36 8.09 7.76 -4.14
CA LEU A 36 7.17 7.30 -3.10
C LEU A 36 6.29 8.43 -2.55
N MET A 37 6.84 9.62 -2.31
CA MET A 37 6.07 10.78 -1.85
C MET A 37 5.03 11.22 -2.88
N ARG A 38 5.38 11.25 -4.17
CA ARG A 38 4.42 11.57 -5.25
C ARG A 38 3.31 10.53 -5.35
N MET A 39 3.64 9.25 -5.17
CA MET A 39 2.64 8.18 -5.11
C MET A 39 1.68 8.41 -3.93
N ASP A 40 2.20 8.70 -2.74
CA ASP A 40 1.37 8.95 -1.55
C ASP A 40 0.45 10.17 -1.74
N ASP A 41 0.98 11.29 -2.24
CA ASP A 41 0.20 12.49 -2.56
C ASP A 41 -0.94 12.21 -3.54
N GLU A 42 -0.72 11.35 -4.54
CA GLU A 42 -1.74 10.94 -5.50
C GLU A 42 -2.87 10.15 -4.84
N LEU A 43 -2.53 9.22 -3.93
CA LEU A 43 -3.50 8.43 -3.18
C LEU A 43 -4.32 9.31 -2.21
N ILE A 44 -3.66 10.24 -1.51
CA ILE A 44 -4.31 11.24 -0.65
C ILE A 44 -5.28 12.10 -1.47
N ARG A 45 -4.83 12.65 -2.60
CA ARG A 45 -5.67 13.48 -3.48
C ARG A 45 -6.90 12.74 -3.99
N ARG A 46 -6.81 11.43 -4.21
CA ARG A 46 -7.92 10.57 -4.63
C ARG A 46 -8.74 10.00 -3.48
N ASN A 47 -8.40 10.31 -2.22
CA ASN A 47 -9.01 9.73 -1.02
C ASN A 47 -8.99 8.18 -1.00
N ILE A 48 -7.90 7.61 -1.51
CA ILE A 48 -7.67 6.17 -1.55
C ILE A 48 -6.68 5.83 -0.44
N SER A 49 -7.09 4.95 0.47
CA SER A 49 -6.24 4.51 1.59
C SER A 49 -6.05 2.99 1.53
N PRO A 50 -4.81 2.51 1.34
CA PRO A 50 -4.47 1.09 1.27
C PRO A 50 -4.28 0.49 2.68
N GLY A 51 -5.30 0.66 3.53
CA GLY A 51 -5.20 0.30 4.95
C GLY A 51 -4.95 -1.19 5.20
N GLY A 52 -5.53 -2.08 4.38
CA GLY A 52 -5.34 -3.52 4.57
C GLY A 52 -3.90 -3.94 4.32
N SER A 53 -3.21 -3.26 3.40
CA SER A 53 -1.79 -3.48 3.13
C SER A 53 -0.90 -2.97 4.28
N ALA A 54 -1.29 -1.88 4.93
CA ALA A 54 -0.59 -1.38 6.12
C ALA A 54 -0.77 -2.33 7.32
N ASP A 55 -1.98 -2.87 7.52
CA ASP A 55 -2.26 -3.85 8.56
C ASP A 55 -1.44 -5.14 8.36
N LEU A 56 -1.33 -5.62 7.12
CA LEU A 56 -0.49 -6.77 6.79
C LEU A 56 1.00 -6.50 7.03
N LEU A 57 1.49 -5.30 6.70
CA LEU A 57 2.86 -4.92 7.00
C LEU A 57 3.09 -4.88 8.52
N ALA A 58 2.16 -4.30 9.28
CA ALA A 58 2.25 -4.27 10.74
C ALA A 58 2.25 -5.68 11.35
N ALA A 59 1.39 -6.57 10.88
CA ALA A 59 1.37 -7.97 11.31
C ALA A 59 2.66 -8.71 10.95
N ALA A 60 3.19 -8.50 9.74
CA ALA A 60 4.45 -9.09 9.31
C ALA A 60 5.63 -8.59 10.15
N LEU A 61 5.69 -7.29 10.45
CA LEU A 61 6.70 -6.71 11.34
C LEU A 61 6.55 -7.24 12.77
N MET A 62 5.33 -7.35 13.29
CA MET A 62 5.08 -7.93 14.62
C MET A 62 5.63 -9.36 14.70
N LEU A 63 5.31 -10.21 13.72
CA LEU A 63 5.82 -11.58 13.66
C LEU A 63 7.34 -11.60 13.52
N TYR A 64 7.89 -10.77 12.63
CA TYR A 64 9.33 -10.65 12.44
C TYR A 64 10.04 -10.29 13.74
N PHE A 65 9.59 -9.28 14.47
CA PHE A 65 10.20 -8.89 15.74
C PHE A 65 9.90 -9.86 16.89
N ALA A 66 8.80 -10.60 16.83
CA ALA A 66 8.52 -11.66 17.82
C ALA A 66 9.37 -12.93 17.58
N GLU A 67 9.81 -13.17 16.35
CA GLU A 67 10.66 -14.31 15.98
C GLU A 67 12.16 -13.97 15.99
N ASN A 68 12.50 -12.71 15.72
CA ASN A 68 13.87 -12.21 15.60
C ASN A 68 14.27 -11.31 16.77
N ASP A 69 13.38 -11.19 17.76
CA ASP A 69 13.63 -10.60 19.07
C ASP A 69 13.93 -9.07 18.98
N LEU A 70 13.50 -8.22 19.91
CA LEU A 70 13.22 -8.49 21.31
C LEU A 70 14.26 -9.40 21.96
#